data_AF-A0A536AI24-F1
#
_entry.id   AF-A0A536AI24-F1
#
_cell.length_a   1.000
_cell.length_b   1.000
_cell.length_c   1.000
_cell.angle_alpha   90.00
_cell.angle_beta   90.00
_cell.angle_gamma   90.00
#
_symmetry.space_group_name_H-M   'P 1'
#
loop_
_entity.id
_entity.type
_entity.pdbx_description
1 polymer ?
#
loop_
_entity_poly.entity_id
_entity_poly.type
_entity_poly.pdbx_seq_one_letter_code
_entity_poly.pdbx_strand_id
1 'polypeptide(L)'
;MSAAALIVLAAGLVLLGGTVLLFAFNDPSATYSRSSLAIYTAMSVVALPVWAVHFWFAQRFARRDPFERASAIRRLYLYFASLGFSVAAMIALAQTLSQVLRGVFDNAGFNGETIAQNAWAMVVFAGIWALHFTIAIRDRAAVREEGASATLRRWYMYVALLVGLLTMLSSTQQLLQLAWTSLVTSHPTYTIEIGSPAAYALAGLALWATHARIIATRYVSDDRHSTLRALEGFIAVAVSIVTAIVGASQILYYALARTLGVSNPGGADTNVLVAAAGPVSMLLVYGIAWFLINRRLARDAGTQEADRQAGVRRLYTNLVLLLSLGAWAYGAATLLGTLATQLEAPIIGVAAPDWKDPISLSITLLLVGLAVWITHWRPAPWAADRQSLSRKLYVWAALLGSVLSILGAGVGVVYVVLQQAFSATPKLNDPANLAFATSLAILVVAAAVGVYHWRVLRADSAARPPKAVPATTVPAVTPTAMTTATTTATQPATEAEALGPHARRYTLVVTDATDDDVHQALAMLPPQAG
;
A
#
# COMPACT_ATOMS: atom_id res chain seq x y z
N MET A 1 23.31 20.91 -3.47
CA MET A 1 23.68 21.82 -2.37
C MET A 1 22.49 22.59 -1.79
N SER A 2 21.56 23.11 -2.59
CA SER A 2 20.37 23.84 -2.07
C SER A 2 19.46 23.02 -1.15
N ALA A 3 19.24 21.73 -1.41
CA ALA A 3 18.36 20.88 -0.60
C ALA A 3 18.89 20.66 0.83
N ALA A 4 20.19 20.35 0.97
CA ALA A 4 20.82 20.19 2.28
C ALA A 4 20.76 21.49 3.09
N ALA A 5 21.08 22.63 2.44
CA ALA A 5 20.97 23.94 3.09
C ALA A 5 19.52 24.26 3.52
N LEU A 6 18.52 23.90 2.71
CA LEU A 6 17.11 24.08 3.09
C LEU A 6 16.71 23.24 4.31
N ILE A 7 17.19 21.99 4.39
CA ILE A 7 16.91 21.10 5.53
C ILE A 7 17.54 21.67 6.80
N VAL A 8 18.82 22.07 6.75
CA VAL A 8 19.51 22.68 7.89
C VAL A 8 18.84 23.99 8.29
N LEU A 9 18.43 24.81 7.32
CA LEU A 9 17.69 26.05 7.59
C LEU A 9 16.35 25.77 8.27
N ALA A 10 15.57 24.80 7.76
CA ALA A 10 14.29 24.45 8.36
C ALA A 10 14.46 23.93 9.79
N ALA A 11 15.40 23.01 10.02
CA ALA A 11 15.72 22.51 11.36
C ALA A 11 16.18 23.65 12.28
N GLY A 12 17.09 24.51 11.79
CA GLY A 12 17.59 25.67 12.51
C GLY A 12 16.47 26.62 12.92
N LEU A 13 15.57 26.99 12.01
CA LEU A 13 14.45 27.90 12.29
C LEU A 13 13.45 27.30 13.28
N VAL A 14 13.08 26.02 13.12
CA VAL A 14 12.16 25.34 14.04
C VAL A 14 12.76 25.26 15.43
N LEU A 15 13.99 24.77 15.56
CA LEU A 15 14.64 24.57 16.84
C LEU A 15 15.02 25.90 17.51
N LEU A 16 15.43 26.90 16.72
CA LEU A 16 15.72 28.25 17.22
C LEU A 16 14.46 28.89 17.80
N GLY A 17 13.37 28.95 17.04
CA GLY A 17 12.12 29.54 17.55
C GLY A 17 11.56 28.75 18.74
N GLY A 18 11.65 27.42 18.72
CA GLY A 18 11.27 26.60 19.87
C GLY A 18 12.06 26.93 21.14
N THR A 19 13.38 27.14 20.99
CA THR A 19 14.26 27.52 22.11
C THR A 19 14.02 28.96 22.57
N VAL A 20 13.76 29.89 21.65
CA VAL A 20 13.40 31.28 21.99
C VAL A 20 12.10 31.33 22.79
N LEU A 21 11.14 30.44 22.49
CA LEU A 21 9.89 30.37 23.23
C LEU A 21 10.09 29.97 24.70
N LEU A 22 11.14 29.22 25.07
CA LEU A 22 11.47 28.99 26.49
C LEU A 22 11.65 30.31 27.25
N PHE A 23 12.37 31.25 26.65
CA PHE A 23 12.57 32.58 27.24
C PHE A 23 11.28 33.40 27.25
N ALA A 24 10.49 33.33 26.17
CA ALA A 24 9.22 34.06 26.08
C ALA A 24 8.19 33.59 27.13
N PHE A 25 8.23 32.31 27.50
CA PHE A 25 7.38 31.71 28.53
C PHE A 25 7.99 31.74 29.94
N ASN A 26 9.19 32.31 30.11
CA ASN A 26 9.95 32.31 31.37
C ASN A 26 10.18 30.90 31.95
N ASP A 27 10.42 29.90 31.09
CA ASP A 27 10.69 28.54 31.53
C ASP A 27 12.07 28.46 32.23
N PRO A 28 12.18 27.85 33.43
CA PRO A 28 13.45 27.76 34.15
C PRO A 28 14.59 27.10 33.36
N SER A 29 14.25 26.16 32.47
CA SER A 29 15.21 25.44 31.64
C SER A 29 15.88 26.31 30.57
N ALA A 30 15.33 27.51 30.29
CA ALA A 30 15.93 28.50 29.40
C ALA A 30 17.36 28.88 29.83
N THR A 31 17.67 28.80 31.14
CA THR A 31 19.01 29.05 31.66
C THR A 31 20.05 28.05 31.11
N TYR A 32 19.63 26.82 30.84
CA TYR A 32 20.48 25.74 30.32
C TYR A 32 20.46 25.64 28.79
N SER A 33 19.62 26.43 28.10
CA SER A 33 19.43 26.32 26.64
C SER A 33 20.38 27.19 25.82
N ARG A 34 21.34 27.90 26.44
CA ARG A 34 22.27 28.81 25.74
C ARG A 34 23.06 28.13 24.63
N SER A 35 23.55 26.90 24.85
CA SER A 35 24.26 26.13 23.83
C SER A 35 23.34 25.75 22.67
N SER A 36 22.11 25.35 22.96
CA SER A 36 21.06 25.06 21.96
C SER A 36 20.72 26.30 21.13
N LEU A 37 20.52 27.45 21.79
CA LEU A 37 20.27 28.73 21.13
C LEU A 37 21.43 29.09 20.18
N ALA A 38 22.68 28.93 20.63
CA ALA A 38 23.86 29.21 19.83
C ALA A 38 23.93 28.32 18.57
N ILE A 39 23.77 27.00 18.71
CA ILE A 39 23.85 26.08 17.57
C ILE A 39 22.68 26.27 16.59
N TYR A 40 21.46 26.50 17.06
CA TYR A 40 20.30 26.70 16.18
C TYR A 40 20.33 28.07 15.49
N THR A 41 20.87 29.09 16.16
CA THR A 41 21.19 30.38 15.54
C THR A 41 22.24 30.20 14.46
N ALA A 42 23.34 29.49 14.74
CA ALA A 42 24.39 29.22 13.77
C ALA A 42 23.87 28.45 12.55
N MET A 43 23.06 27.41 12.76
CA MET A 43 22.39 26.68 11.68
C MET A 43 21.56 27.62 10.81
N SER A 44 20.77 28.50 11.40
CA SER A 44 19.91 29.44 10.66
C SER A 44 20.72 30.49 9.91
N VAL A 45 21.67 31.15 10.58
CA VAL A 45 22.49 32.24 10.03
C VAL A 45 23.43 31.75 8.93
N VAL A 46 23.94 30.53 9.02
CA VAL A 46 24.82 29.94 7.99
C VAL A 46 24.00 29.36 6.83
N ALA A 47 22.94 28.58 7.13
CA ALA A 47 22.18 27.91 6.08
C ALA A 47 21.31 28.86 5.26
N LEU A 48 20.80 29.94 5.86
CA LEU A 48 19.97 30.94 5.17
C LEU A 48 20.66 31.55 3.95
N PRO A 49 21.85 32.20 4.05
CA PRO A 49 22.51 32.79 2.90
C PRO A 49 22.95 31.73 1.90
N VAL A 50 23.42 30.56 2.36
CA VAL A 50 23.80 29.46 1.45
C VAL A 50 22.59 29.02 0.62
N TRP A 51 21.45 28.75 1.25
CA TRP A 51 20.22 28.40 0.54
C TRP A 51 19.75 29.55 -0.35
N ALA A 52 19.68 30.78 0.18
CA ALA A 52 19.15 31.94 -0.51
C ALA A 52 19.95 32.28 -1.78
N VAL A 53 21.28 32.23 -1.74
CA VAL A 53 22.14 32.48 -2.90
C VAL A 53 21.92 31.42 -3.97
N HIS A 54 21.97 30.13 -3.61
CA HIS A 54 21.74 29.03 -4.57
C HIS A 54 20.33 29.09 -5.17
N PHE A 55 19.34 29.35 -4.33
CA PHE A 55 17.94 29.45 -4.76
C PHE A 55 17.69 30.68 -5.63
N TRP A 56 18.32 31.81 -5.31
CA TRP A 56 18.25 33.04 -6.11
C TRP A 56 18.84 32.82 -7.50
N PHE A 57 20.02 32.19 -7.62
CA PHE A 57 20.59 31.85 -8.93
C PHE A 57 19.67 30.91 -9.70
N ALA A 58 19.19 29.82 -9.07
CA ALA A 58 18.25 28.89 -9.70
C ALA A 58 16.97 29.60 -10.18
N GLN A 59 16.43 30.52 -9.39
CA GLN A 59 15.24 31.29 -9.76
C GLN A 59 15.53 32.31 -10.87
N ARG A 60 16.71 32.94 -10.87
CA ARG A 60 17.14 33.89 -11.90
C ARG A 60 17.32 33.21 -13.24
N PHE A 61 17.98 32.04 -13.28
CA PHE A 61 18.13 31.24 -14.49
C PHE A 61 16.78 30.76 -15.01
N ALA A 62 15.96 30.17 -14.14
CA ALA A 62 14.59 29.79 -14.49
C ALA A 62 13.80 30.98 -15.05
N ARG A 63 13.94 32.19 -14.49
CA ARG A 63 13.20 33.34 -15.02
C ARG A 63 13.60 33.74 -16.44
N ARG A 64 14.85 33.52 -16.83
CA ARG A 64 15.42 33.93 -18.13
C ARG A 64 15.26 32.87 -19.21
N ASP A 65 15.25 31.60 -18.83
CA ASP A 65 15.23 30.48 -19.77
C ASP A 65 14.01 29.57 -19.51
N PRO A 66 13.07 29.45 -20.46
CA PRO A 66 11.96 28.51 -20.39
C PRO A 66 12.40 27.04 -20.20
N PHE A 67 13.55 26.63 -20.75
CA PHE A 67 14.05 25.26 -20.60
C PHE A 67 14.44 24.96 -19.15
N GLU A 68 15.03 25.94 -18.45
CA GLU A 68 15.35 25.80 -17.03
C GLU A 68 14.08 25.73 -16.17
N ARG A 69 12.99 26.44 -16.55
CA ARG A 69 11.68 26.25 -15.88
C ARG A 69 11.06 24.88 -16.17
N ALA A 70 11.24 24.37 -17.38
CA ALA A 70 10.75 23.05 -17.79
C ALA A 70 11.54 21.90 -17.15
N SER A 71 12.77 22.16 -16.72
CA SER A 71 13.74 21.19 -16.22
C SER A 71 13.15 20.24 -15.18
N ALA A 72 13.28 18.94 -15.45
CA ALA A 72 12.86 17.88 -14.54
C ALA A 72 13.63 17.92 -13.21
N ILE A 73 14.90 18.35 -13.21
CA ILE A 73 15.74 18.44 -11.99
C ILE A 73 15.22 19.55 -11.07
N ARG A 74 14.87 20.72 -11.64
CA ARG A 74 14.26 21.81 -10.88
C ARG A 74 12.93 21.37 -10.25
N ARG A 75 12.09 20.69 -11.03
CA ARG A 75 10.79 20.20 -10.57
C ARG A 75 10.92 19.08 -9.55
N LEU A 76 11.92 18.22 -9.69
CA LEU A 76 12.28 17.22 -8.68
C LEU A 76 12.53 17.90 -7.34
N TYR A 77 13.40 18.91 -7.30
CA TYR A 77 13.67 19.68 -6.09
C TYR A 77 12.38 20.30 -5.50
N LEU A 78 11.59 21.00 -6.33
CA LEU A 78 10.38 21.68 -5.87
C LEU A 78 9.35 20.71 -5.29
N TYR A 79 9.07 19.60 -5.97
CA TYR A 79 8.06 18.63 -5.50
C TYR A 79 8.55 17.79 -4.33
N PHE A 80 9.84 17.46 -4.23
CA PHE A 80 10.37 16.81 -3.03
C PHE A 80 10.33 17.74 -1.81
N ALA A 81 10.68 19.02 -1.98
CA ALA A 81 10.51 20.01 -0.93
C ALA A 81 9.02 20.14 -0.53
N SER A 82 8.12 20.28 -1.50
CA SER A 82 6.68 20.34 -1.20
C SER A 82 6.17 19.08 -0.51
N LEU A 83 6.59 17.88 -0.92
CA LEU A 83 6.21 16.63 -0.25
C LEU A 83 6.68 16.62 1.20
N GLY A 84 7.99 16.79 1.42
CA GLY A 84 8.58 16.72 2.75
C GLY A 84 7.99 17.75 3.72
N PHE A 85 7.87 19.01 3.27
CA PHE A 85 7.39 20.09 4.13
C PHE A 85 5.87 20.09 4.34
N SER A 86 5.07 19.56 3.40
CA SER A 86 3.63 19.35 3.66
C SER A 86 3.38 18.26 4.70
N VAL A 87 4.13 17.15 4.64
CA VAL A 87 4.04 16.07 5.63
C VAL A 87 4.58 16.55 6.99
N ALA A 88 5.71 17.26 7.02
CA ALA A 88 6.23 17.84 8.26
C ALA A 88 5.25 18.84 8.89
N ALA A 89 4.59 19.69 8.07
CA ALA A 89 3.55 20.59 8.54
C ALA A 89 2.33 19.83 9.09
N MET A 90 1.91 18.73 8.46
CA MET A 90 0.85 17.85 8.97
C MET A 90 1.22 17.24 10.34
N ILE A 91 2.45 16.74 10.50
CA ILE A 91 2.91 16.16 11.77
C ILE A 91 2.93 17.23 12.87
N ALA A 92 3.50 18.40 12.59
CA ALA A 92 3.53 19.49 13.56
C ALA A 92 2.12 19.99 13.91
N LEU A 93 1.21 20.08 12.93
CA LEU A 93 -0.21 20.36 13.17
C LEU A 93 -0.85 19.30 14.09
N ALA A 94 -0.60 18.01 13.84
CA ALA A 94 -1.11 16.93 14.69
C ALA A 94 -0.57 17.05 16.13
N GLN A 95 0.70 17.38 16.31
CA GLN A 95 1.29 17.59 17.64
C GLN A 95 0.72 18.80 18.36
N THR A 96 0.55 19.93 17.67
CA THR A 96 -0.11 21.12 18.23
C THR A 96 -1.53 20.82 18.65
N LEU A 97 -2.33 20.24 17.74
CA LEU A 97 -3.71 19.88 18.02
C LEU A 97 -3.79 18.84 19.13
N SER A 98 -2.86 17.88 19.20
CA SER A 98 -2.86 16.85 20.24
C SER A 98 -2.73 17.48 21.62
N GLN A 99 -1.80 18.43 21.81
CA GLN A 99 -1.65 19.12 23.10
C GLN A 99 -2.89 19.94 23.47
N VAL A 100 -3.48 20.65 22.50
CA VAL A 100 -4.71 21.41 22.72
C VAL A 100 -5.87 20.48 23.09
N LEU A 101 -6.11 19.44 22.29
CA LEU A 101 -7.25 18.55 22.45
C LEU A 101 -7.11 17.65 23.69
N ARG A 102 -5.89 17.27 24.09
CA ARG A 102 -5.65 16.57 25.38
C ARG A 102 -5.96 17.47 26.57
N GLY A 103 -5.64 18.76 26.49
CA GLY A 103 -6.04 19.74 27.51
C GLY A 103 -7.57 19.88 27.62
N VAL A 104 -8.28 19.83 26.49
CA VAL A 104 -9.74 19.97 26.42
C VAL A 104 -10.48 18.70 26.83
N PHE A 105 -10.09 17.54 26.30
CA PHE A 105 -10.85 16.29 26.42
C PHE A 105 -10.29 15.33 27.48
N ASP A 106 -8.99 15.37 27.74
CA ASP A 106 -8.29 14.35 28.52
C ASP A 106 -7.79 14.89 29.88
N ASN A 107 -8.15 16.12 30.24
CA ASN A 107 -7.69 16.84 31.44
C ASN A 107 -6.16 16.86 31.60
N ALA A 108 -5.40 16.79 30.50
CA ALA A 108 -3.94 16.66 30.53
C ALA A 108 -3.19 17.95 30.92
N GLY A 109 -3.89 19.02 31.30
CA GLY A 109 -3.33 20.36 31.52
C GLY A 109 -2.91 21.03 30.20
N PHE A 110 -3.03 22.36 30.15
CA PHE A 110 -2.59 23.14 28.98
C PHE A 110 -1.12 23.55 29.15
N ASN A 111 -0.24 22.99 28.33
CA ASN A 111 1.14 23.46 28.22
C ASN A 111 1.26 24.47 27.06
N GLY A 112 1.04 25.76 27.37
CA GLY A 112 1.06 26.84 26.38
C GLY A 112 2.40 26.96 25.63
N GLU A 113 3.51 26.67 26.30
CA GLU A 113 4.83 26.70 25.68
C GLU A 113 5.00 25.59 24.64
N THR A 114 4.71 24.33 25.00
CA THR A 114 4.79 23.21 24.05
C THR A 114 3.83 23.39 22.87
N ILE A 115 2.62 23.92 23.12
CA ILE A 115 1.66 24.27 22.06
C ILE A 115 2.29 25.31 21.12
N ALA A 116 2.88 26.38 21.66
CA ALA A 116 3.52 27.43 20.89
C ALA A 116 4.73 26.92 20.09
N GLN A 117 5.55 26.04 20.66
CA GLN A 117 6.71 25.42 20.00
C GLN A 117 6.29 24.54 18.81
N ASN A 118 5.28 23.68 18.99
CA ASN A 118 4.75 22.85 17.90
C ASN A 118 4.06 23.71 16.83
N ALA A 119 3.31 24.73 17.24
CA ALA A 119 2.66 25.67 16.32
C ALA A 119 3.70 26.46 15.50
N TRP A 120 4.81 26.86 16.12
CA TRP A 120 5.93 27.47 15.42
C TRP A 120 6.52 26.53 14.37
N ALA A 121 6.77 25.27 14.73
CA ALA A 121 7.25 24.25 13.79
C ALA A 121 6.30 24.10 12.59
N MET A 122 4.99 24.02 12.87
CA MET A 122 3.94 23.96 11.85
C MET A 122 4.00 25.18 10.92
N VAL A 123 4.11 26.40 11.46
CA VAL A 123 4.18 27.63 10.66
C VAL A 123 5.41 27.65 9.76
N VAL A 124 6.58 27.26 10.29
CA VAL A 124 7.83 27.20 9.50
C VAL A 124 7.69 26.19 8.36
N PHE A 125 7.25 24.96 8.64
CA PHE A 125 7.09 23.93 7.61
C PHE A 125 6.01 24.29 6.59
N ALA A 126 4.87 24.81 7.03
CA ALA A 126 3.80 25.27 6.14
C ALA A 126 4.25 26.45 5.26
N GLY A 127 5.05 27.38 5.81
CA GLY A 127 5.63 28.50 5.07
C GLY A 127 6.59 28.04 3.97
N ILE A 128 7.49 27.10 4.31
CA ILE A 128 8.42 26.52 3.33
C ILE A 128 7.66 25.75 2.25
N TRP A 129 6.66 24.94 2.64
CA TRP A 129 5.78 24.25 1.69
C TRP A 129 5.09 25.23 0.75
N ALA A 130 4.43 26.26 1.29
CA ALA A 130 3.68 27.25 0.52
C ALA A 130 4.59 28.00 -0.46
N LEU A 131 5.81 28.35 -0.05
CA LEU A 131 6.81 28.97 -0.92
C LEU A 131 7.12 28.07 -2.13
N HIS A 132 7.55 26.83 -1.88
CA HIS A 132 7.97 25.91 -2.95
C HIS A 132 6.80 25.51 -3.85
N PHE A 133 5.63 25.28 -3.26
CA PHE A 133 4.42 24.92 -4.00
C PHE A 133 3.91 26.07 -4.88
N THR A 134 3.95 27.30 -4.37
CA THR A 134 3.59 28.50 -5.16
C THR A 134 4.53 28.68 -6.34
N ILE A 135 5.83 28.44 -6.14
CA ILE A 135 6.82 28.51 -7.22
C ILE A 135 6.56 27.42 -8.27
N ALA A 136 6.27 26.19 -7.85
CA ALA A 136 5.92 25.12 -8.76
C ALA A 136 4.65 25.43 -9.59
N ILE A 137 3.61 26.02 -8.97
CA ILE A 137 2.41 26.47 -9.68
C ILE A 137 2.75 27.56 -10.71
N ARG A 138 3.56 28.55 -10.33
CA ARG A 138 3.97 29.64 -11.23
C ARG A 138 4.82 29.14 -12.38
N ASP A 139 5.73 28.21 -12.11
CA ASP A 139 6.56 27.59 -13.14
C ASP A 139 5.68 26.80 -14.13
N ARG A 140 4.69 26.05 -13.65
CA ARG A 140 3.67 25.39 -14.50
C ARG A 140 2.85 26.35 -15.34
N ALA A 141 2.42 27.46 -14.75
CA ALA A 141 1.60 28.45 -15.46
C ALA A 141 2.39 29.12 -16.59
N ALA A 142 3.71 29.28 -16.42
CA ALA A 142 4.59 29.83 -17.44
C ALA A 142 5.01 28.79 -18.50
N VAL A 143 5.30 27.55 -18.07
CA VAL A 143 5.71 26.45 -18.92
C VAL A 143 4.99 25.19 -18.46
N ARG A 144 4.15 24.62 -19.33
CA ARG A 144 3.38 23.41 -19.01
C ARG A 144 4.30 22.28 -18.56
N GLU A 145 3.78 21.36 -17.76
CA GLU A 145 4.52 20.17 -17.34
C GLU A 145 4.16 19.00 -18.23
N GLU A 146 5.17 18.37 -18.81
CA GLU A 146 5.04 17.21 -19.68
C GLU A 146 6.05 16.13 -19.24
N GLY A 147 5.82 14.88 -19.66
CA GLY A 147 6.72 13.76 -19.40
C GLY A 147 7.11 13.58 -17.91
N ALA A 148 8.42 13.60 -17.63
CA ALA A 148 8.98 13.38 -16.29
C ALA A 148 8.49 14.42 -15.28
N SER A 149 8.39 15.68 -15.69
CA SER A 149 7.97 16.81 -14.86
C SER A 149 6.55 16.64 -14.31
N ALA A 150 5.60 16.26 -15.16
CA ALA A 150 4.23 15.95 -14.74
C ALA A 150 4.18 14.72 -13.83
N THR A 151 5.05 13.73 -14.08
CA THR A 151 5.15 12.51 -13.29
C THR A 151 5.64 12.81 -11.86
N LEU A 152 6.62 13.69 -11.70
CA LEU A 152 7.13 14.12 -10.39
C LEU A 152 6.07 14.87 -9.57
N ARG A 153 5.27 15.74 -10.21
CA ARG A 153 4.13 16.38 -9.55
C ARG A 153 3.15 15.35 -9.03
N ARG A 154 2.79 14.36 -9.86
CA ARG A 154 1.85 13.29 -9.50
C ARG A 154 2.39 12.45 -8.34
N TRP A 155 3.68 12.11 -8.33
CA TRP A 155 4.30 11.42 -7.20
C TRP A 155 4.12 12.19 -5.90
N TYR A 156 4.46 13.48 -5.88
CA TYR A 156 4.23 14.33 -4.71
C TYR A 156 2.75 14.35 -4.30
N MET A 157 1.86 14.71 -5.22
CA MET A 157 0.44 14.92 -4.90
C MET A 157 -0.26 13.64 -4.43
N TYR A 158 0.02 12.50 -5.08
CA TYR A 158 -0.61 11.21 -4.72
C TYR A 158 0.00 10.57 -3.47
N VAL A 159 1.30 10.77 -3.20
CA VAL A 159 1.89 10.35 -1.92
C VAL A 159 1.32 11.19 -0.78
N ALA A 160 1.21 12.51 -0.93
CA ALA A 160 0.60 13.36 0.10
C ALA A 160 -0.87 13.01 0.36
N LEU A 161 -1.65 12.72 -0.69
CA LEU A 161 -3.01 12.21 -0.56
C LEU A 161 -3.06 10.89 0.23
N LEU A 162 -2.21 9.94 -0.12
CA LEU A 162 -2.18 8.63 0.51
C LEU A 162 -1.80 8.75 1.99
N VAL A 163 -0.76 9.52 2.33
CA VAL A 163 -0.33 9.75 3.72
C VAL A 163 -1.45 10.40 4.54
N GLY A 164 -2.11 11.44 4.00
CA GLY A 164 -3.23 12.09 4.67
C GLY A 164 -4.40 11.13 4.90
N LEU A 165 -4.77 10.35 3.88
CA LEU A 165 -5.85 9.37 3.95
C LEU A 165 -5.56 8.28 5.00
N LEU A 166 -4.37 7.67 4.97
CA LEU A 166 -4.03 6.59 5.89
C LEU A 166 -3.94 7.06 7.35
N THR A 167 -3.37 8.26 7.57
CA THR A 167 -3.32 8.88 8.91
C THR A 167 -4.73 9.18 9.43
N MET A 168 -5.61 9.70 8.56
CA MET A 168 -7.01 9.94 8.90
C MET A 168 -7.73 8.63 9.26
N LEU A 169 -7.63 7.59 8.42
CA LEU A 169 -8.31 6.31 8.66
C LEU A 169 -7.84 5.62 9.95
N SER A 170 -6.52 5.57 10.20
CA SER A 170 -6.01 4.93 11.43
C SER A 170 -6.48 5.66 12.69
N SER A 171 -6.51 6.99 12.64
CA SER A 171 -6.90 7.82 13.77
C SER A 171 -8.41 7.79 14.01
N THR A 172 -9.22 7.76 12.94
CA THR A 172 -10.67 7.53 13.04
C THR A 172 -10.99 6.14 13.61
N GLN A 173 -10.23 5.11 13.23
CA GLN A 173 -10.37 3.77 13.81
C GLN A 173 -10.07 3.77 15.31
N GLN A 174 -9.01 4.46 15.74
CA GLN A 174 -8.68 4.61 17.16
C GLN A 174 -9.78 5.37 17.91
N LEU A 175 -10.29 6.47 17.37
CA LEU A 175 -11.40 7.22 17.98
C LEU A 175 -12.65 6.35 18.16
N LEU A 176 -13.02 5.57 17.14
CA LEU A 176 -14.17 4.68 17.21
C LEU A 176 -13.95 3.57 18.25
N GLN A 177 -12.73 3.03 18.34
CA GLN A 177 -12.37 2.05 19.35
C GLN A 177 -12.49 2.65 20.76
N LEU A 178 -11.94 3.85 20.98
CA LEU A 178 -12.01 4.52 22.27
C LEU A 178 -13.45 4.85 22.68
N ALA A 179 -14.25 5.38 21.76
CA ALA A 179 -15.66 5.67 21.98
C ALA A 179 -16.46 4.40 22.30
N TRP A 180 -16.17 3.30 21.62
CA TRP A 180 -16.78 2.01 21.95
C TRP A 180 -16.38 1.55 23.36
N THR A 181 -15.09 1.57 23.68
CA THR A 181 -14.62 1.14 25.00
C THR A 181 -15.22 1.99 26.12
N SER A 182 -15.30 3.31 25.96
CA SER A 182 -15.87 4.20 26.97
C SER A 182 -17.37 3.96 27.20
N LEU A 183 -18.12 3.61 26.15
CA LEU A 183 -19.54 3.26 26.27
C LEU A 183 -19.74 1.93 27.01
N VAL A 184 -18.83 0.97 26.85
CA VAL A 184 -18.93 -0.36 27.47
C VAL A 184 -18.41 -0.35 28.90
N THR A 185 -17.36 0.42 29.21
CA THR A 185 -16.73 0.45 30.54
C THR A 185 -17.26 1.63 31.36
N SER A 186 -18.04 1.35 32.40
CA SER A 186 -18.62 2.38 33.27
C SER A 186 -17.58 3.06 34.18
N HIS A 187 -16.46 2.38 34.46
CA HIS A 187 -15.35 2.87 35.27
C HIS A 187 -14.03 2.41 34.65
N PRO A 188 -13.51 3.11 33.62
CA PRO A 188 -12.24 2.73 33.02
C PRO A 188 -11.12 2.84 34.05
N THR A 189 -10.28 1.81 34.13
CA THR A 189 -9.11 1.74 35.03
C THR A 189 -7.97 2.68 34.60
N TYR A 190 -8.08 3.28 33.41
CA TYR A 190 -7.12 4.18 32.82
C TYR A 190 -7.84 5.35 32.14
N THR A 191 -7.16 6.50 32.04
CA THR A 191 -7.67 7.67 31.32
C THR A 191 -7.78 7.33 29.82
N ILE A 192 -8.96 7.56 29.25
CA ILE A 192 -9.20 7.41 27.81
C ILE A 192 -8.72 8.70 27.13
N GLU A 193 -7.61 8.64 26.40
CA GLU A 193 -7.03 9.80 25.72
C GLU A 193 -7.60 9.96 24.29
N ILE A 194 -8.61 10.82 24.14
CA ILE A 194 -9.28 11.09 22.85
C ILE A 194 -8.53 12.18 22.07
N GLY A 195 -7.85 13.09 22.78
CA GLY A 195 -7.26 14.28 22.19
C GLY A 195 -6.19 13.99 21.14
N SER A 196 -5.35 12.96 21.37
CA SER A 196 -4.30 12.58 20.41
C SER A 196 -4.87 11.97 19.12
N PRO A 197 -5.69 10.89 19.14
CA PRO A 197 -6.32 10.39 17.92
C PRO A 197 -7.15 11.43 17.17
N ALA A 198 -7.87 12.30 17.88
CA ALA A 198 -8.63 13.39 17.26
C ALA A 198 -7.72 14.34 16.47
N ALA A 199 -6.58 14.72 17.05
CA ALA A 199 -5.62 15.60 16.42
C ALA A 199 -5.02 15.01 15.14
N TYR A 200 -4.59 13.74 15.18
CA TYR A 200 -4.05 13.08 13.99
C TYR A 200 -5.10 12.85 12.90
N ALA A 201 -6.36 12.58 13.28
CA ALA A 201 -7.47 12.49 12.33
C ALA A 201 -7.67 13.83 11.59
N LEU A 202 -7.70 14.94 12.33
CA LEU A 202 -7.87 16.28 11.77
C LEU A 202 -6.68 16.71 10.91
N ALA A 203 -5.45 16.43 11.34
CA ALA A 203 -4.26 16.76 10.58
C ALA A 203 -4.17 15.94 9.28
N GLY A 204 -4.44 14.63 9.33
CA GLY A 204 -4.53 13.77 8.15
C GLY A 204 -5.61 14.25 7.17
N LEU A 205 -6.79 14.60 7.69
CA LEU A 205 -7.87 15.22 6.91
C LEU A 205 -7.42 16.54 6.25
N ALA A 206 -6.71 17.41 6.98
CA ALA A 206 -6.22 18.67 6.44
C ALA A 206 -5.25 18.46 5.27
N LEU A 207 -4.29 17.52 5.41
CA LEU A 207 -3.35 17.18 4.35
C LEU A 207 -4.10 16.61 3.12
N TRP A 208 -4.98 15.63 3.35
CA TRP A 208 -5.76 15.00 2.29
C TRP A 208 -6.67 15.99 1.58
N ALA A 209 -7.48 16.77 2.31
CA ALA A 209 -8.46 17.69 1.75
C ALA A 209 -7.77 18.81 0.95
N THR A 210 -6.64 19.32 1.43
CA THR A 210 -5.86 20.34 0.72
C THR A 210 -5.38 19.81 -0.62
N HIS A 211 -4.74 18.64 -0.66
CA HIS A 211 -4.21 18.06 -1.89
C HIS A 211 -5.32 17.58 -2.83
N ALA A 212 -6.40 17.00 -2.29
CA ALA A 212 -7.57 16.58 -3.05
C ALA A 212 -8.23 17.78 -3.75
N ARG A 213 -8.42 18.88 -3.02
CA ARG A 213 -8.98 20.14 -3.58
C ARG A 213 -8.07 20.71 -4.66
N ILE A 214 -6.77 20.73 -4.45
CA ILE A 214 -5.80 21.21 -5.44
C ILE A 214 -5.88 20.37 -6.72
N ILE A 215 -5.90 19.04 -6.63
CA ILE A 215 -6.01 18.16 -7.80
C ILE A 215 -7.34 18.40 -8.52
N ALA A 216 -8.45 18.43 -7.78
CA ALA A 216 -9.78 18.61 -8.34
C ALA A 216 -9.95 19.95 -9.07
N THR A 217 -9.31 21.01 -8.58
CA THR A 217 -9.48 22.36 -9.12
C THR A 217 -8.42 22.75 -10.16
N ARG A 218 -7.21 22.18 -10.10
CA ARG A 218 -6.07 22.62 -10.94
C ARG A 218 -5.51 21.55 -11.88
N TYR A 219 -5.67 20.27 -11.54
CA TYR A 219 -4.97 19.16 -12.23
C TYR A 219 -5.89 18.05 -12.74
N VAL A 220 -7.21 18.18 -12.58
CA VAL A 220 -8.15 17.09 -12.89
C VAL A 220 -8.07 16.61 -14.34
N SER A 221 -7.94 17.52 -15.31
CA SER A 221 -7.83 17.18 -16.74
C SER A 221 -6.55 16.40 -17.05
N ASP A 222 -5.43 16.80 -16.45
CA ASP A 222 -4.12 16.19 -16.66
C ASP A 222 -4.01 14.84 -15.94
N ASP A 223 -4.67 14.68 -14.79
CA ASP A 223 -4.46 13.53 -13.90
C ASP A 223 -5.57 12.48 -13.97
N ARG A 224 -6.68 12.75 -14.68
CA ARG A 224 -7.79 11.79 -14.84
C ARG A 224 -7.33 10.44 -15.41
N HIS A 225 -6.34 10.47 -16.30
CA HIS A 225 -5.77 9.29 -16.97
C HIS A 225 -4.38 8.90 -16.43
N SER A 226 -4.06 9.32 -15.20
CA SER A 226 -2.75 9.03 -14.60
C SER A 226 -2.72 7.63 -13.97
N THR A 227 -1.73 6.82 -14.33
CA THR A 227 -1.49 5.53 -13.68
C THR A 227 -1.19 5.67 -12.19
N LEU A 228 -0.58 6.79 -11.77
CA LEU A 228 -0.31 7.07 -10.35
C LEU A 228 -1.59 7.35 -9.56
N ARG A 229 -2.64 7.89 -10.20
CA ARG A 229 -3.96 8.03 -9.59
C ARG A 229 -4.58 6.66 -9.30
N ALA A 230 -4.49 5.76 -10.28
CA ALA A 230 -4.94 4.38 -10.11
C ALA A 230 -4.11 3.67 -9.03
N LEU A 231 -2.79 3.79 -9.08
CA LEU A 231 -1.88 3.19 -8.10
C LEU A 231 -2.19 3.64 -6.67
N GLU A 232 -2.38 4.94 -6.43
CA GLU A 232 -2.82 5.48 -5.14
C GLU A 232 -4.12 4.83 -4.66
N GLY A 233 -5.14 4.80 -5.52
CA GLY A 233 -6.43 4.18 -5.20
C GLY A 233 -6.31 2.68 -4.91
N PHE A 234 -5.50 1.94 -5.68
CA PHE A 234 -5.27 0.51 -5.45
C PHE A 234 -4.50 0.22 -4.16
N ILE A 235 -3.49 1.04 -3.81
CA ILE A 235 -2.80 0.94 -2.52
C ILE A 235 -3.80 1.21 -1.37
N ALA A 236 -4.61 2.26 -1.49
CA ALA A 236 -5.60 2.59 -0.48
C ALA A 236 -6.67 1.50 -0.31
N VAL A 237 -7.15 0.90 -1.40
CA VAL A 237 -8.04 -0.28 -1.37
C VAL A 237 -7.36 -1.47 -0.72
N ALA A 238 -6.07 -1.72 -1.03
CA ALA A 238 -5.32 -2.83 -0.46
C ALA A 238 -5.15 -2.71 1.04
N VAL A 239 -4.72 -1.54 1.53
CA VAL A 239 -4.64 -1.29 2.98
C VAL A 239 -6.01 -1.43 3.63
N SER A 240 -7.05 -0.88 3.00
CA SER A 240 -8.41 -0.92 3.55
C SER A 240 -8.97 -2.34 3.64
N ILE A 241 -8.86 -3.14 2.58
CA ILE A 241 -9.39 -4.50 2.59
C ILE A 241 -8.61 -5.40 3.57
N VAL A 242 -7.28 -5.25 3.63
CA VAL A 242 -6.44 -6.06 4.53
C VAL A 242 -6.80 -5.75 5.97
N THR A 243 -6.86 -4.47 6.37
CA THR A 243 -7.22 -4.10 7.74
C THR A 243 -8.65 -4.49 8.10
N ALA A 244 -9.60 -4.36 7.16
CA ALA A 244 -10.98 -4.80 7.39
C ALA A 244 -11.08 -6.34 7.58
N ILE A 245 -10.34 -7.12 6.78
CA ILE A 245 -10.25 -8.57 6.91
C ILE A 245 -9.59 -8.96 8.24
N VAL A 246 -8.55 -8.25 8.69
CA VAL A 246 -7.95 -8.47 10.01
C VAL A 246 -8.98 -8.27 11.11
N GLY A 247 -9.73 -7.17 11.08
CA GLY A 247 -10.82 -6.92 12.02
C GLY A 247 -11.90 -8.01 12.00
N ALA A 248 -12.37 -8.40 10.81
CA ALA A 248 -13.34 -9.48 10.66
C ALA A 248 -12.81 -10.83 11.18
N SER A 249 -11.54 -11.13 10.92
CA SER A 249 -10.87 -12.35 11.41
C SER A 249 -10.79 -12.35 12.92
N GLN A 250 -10.39 -11.24 13.55
CA GLN A 250 -10.33 -11.14 15.00
C GLN A 250 -11.71 -11.29 15.65
N ILE A 251 -12.76 -10.72 15.05
CA ILE A 251 -14.14 -10.91 15.53
C ILE A 251 -14.52 -12.40 15.50
N LEU A 252 -14.27 -13.09 14.38
CA LEU A 252 -14.55 -14.52 14.24
C LEU A 252 -13.73 -15.36 15.23
N TYR A 253 -12.44 -15.04 15.38
CA TYR A 253 -11.55 -15.71 16.32
C TYR A 253 -12.04 -15.56 17.77
N TYR A 254 -12.37 -14.34 18.20
CA TYR A 254 -12.87 -14.10 19.55
C TYR A 254 -14.20 -14.82 19.78
N ALA A 255 -15.11 -14.82 18.81
CA ALA A 255 -16.36 -15.56 18.90
C ALA A 255 -16.12 -17.07 19.07
N LEU A 256 -15.29 -17.67 18.20
CA LEU A 256 -14.96 -19.09 18.26
C LEU A 256 -14.30 -19.47 19.59
N ALA A 257 -13.26 -18.74 19.99
CA ALA A 257 -12.53 -19.03 21.22
C ALA A 257 -13.44 -18.94 22.45
N ARG A 258 -14.32 -17.94 22.51
CA ARG A 258 -15.31 -17.80 23.59
C ARG A 258 -16.32 -18.94 23.60
N THR A 259 -16.81 -19.39 22.43
CA THR A 259 -17.71 -20.54 22.36
C THR A 259 -17.06 -21.85 22.83
N LEU A 260 -15.73 -21.98 22.69
CA LEU A 260 -14.97 -23.13 23.20
C LEU A 260 -14.60 -22.99 24.69
N GLY A 261 -14.93 -21.85 25.32
CA GLY A 261 -14.67 -21.58 26.74
C GLY A 261 -13.30 -20.97 27.02
N VAL A 262 -12.68 -20.29 26.06
CA VAL A 262 -11.45 -19.52 26.26
C VAL A 262 -11.79 -18.15 26.83
N SER A 263 -11.35 -17.86 28.05
CA SER A 263 -11.68 -16.59 28.74
C SER A 263 -11.00 -15.37 28.10
N ASN A 264 -9.72 -15.50 27.71
CA ASN A 264 -8.87 -14.40 27.24
C ASN A 264 -8.19 -14.77 25.90
N PRO A 265 -8.94 -14.85 24.79
CA PRO A 265 -8.40 -15.31 23.52
C PRO A 265 -7.26 -14.41 23.04
N GLY A 266 -6.07 -14.98 22.81
CA GLY A 266 -4.90 -14.24 22.34
C GLY A 266 -4.45 -13.14 23.31
N GLY A 267 -4.77 -13.28 24.60
CA GLY A 267 -4.50 -12.25 25.62
C GLY A 267 -5.45 -11.05 25.59
N ALA A 268 -6.58 -11.15 24.88
CA ALA A 268 -7.60 -10.10 24.86
C ALA A 268 -8.31 -9.94 26.22
N ASP A 269 -9.00 -8.82 26.38
CA ASP A 269 -9.74 -8.48 27.60
C ASP A 269 -10.78 -9.56 27.96
N THR A 270 -10.97 -9.80 29.26
CA THR A 270 -12.00 -10.73 29.78
C THR A 270 -13.40 -10.32 29.34
N ASN A 271 -13.67 -9.03 29.17
CA ASN A 271 -14.91 -8.52 28.61
C ASN A 271 -14.86 -8.56 27.08
N VAL A 272 -15.64 -9.46 26.47
CA VAL A 272 -15.69 -9.64 25.02
C VAL A 272 -16.13 -8.37 24.27
N LEU A 273 -16.98 -7.54 24.88
CA LEU A 273 -17.44 -6.30 24.26
C LEU A 273 -16.30 -5.26 24.21
N VAL A 274 -15.42 -5.24 25.21
CA VAL A 274 -14.21 -4.39 25.20
C VAL A 274 -13.20 -4.94 24.21
N ALA A 275 -12.96 -6.25 24.23
CA ALA A 275 -12.06 -6.92 23.28
C ALA A 275 -12.48 -6.68 21.81
N ALA A 276 -13.78 -6.66 21.53
CA ALA A 276 -14.31 -6.43 20.19
C ALA A 276 -14.12 -5.00 19.68
N ALA A 277 -13.85 -4.01 20.54
CA ALA A 277 -13.78 -2.60 20.17
C ALA A 277 -12.78 -2.32 19.04
N GLY A 278 -11.57 -2.87 19.14
CA GLY A 278 -10.52 -2.73 18.13
C GLY A 278 -10.92 -3.38 16.80
N PRO A 279 -11.17 -4.70 16.77
CA PRO A 279 -11.56 -5.42 15.55
C PRO A 279 -12.78 -4.86 14.83
N VAL A 280 -13.83 -4.50 15.58
CA VAL A 280 -15.06 -3.90 15.02
C VAL A 280 -14.75 -2.54 14.41
N SER A 281 -13.95 -1.72 15.09
CA SER A 281 -13.56 -0.40 14.56
C SER A 281 -12.71 -0.52 13.29
N MET A 282 -11.80 -1.50 13.23
CA MET A 282 -11.04 -1.81 12.01
C MET A 282 -11.97 -2.19 10.85
N LEU A 283 -12.90 -3.12 11.09
CA LEU A 283 -13.86 -3.57 10.08
C LEU A 283 -14.73 -2.42 9.57
N LEU A 284 -15.27 -1.60 10.47
CA LEU A 284 -16.18 -0.51 10.10
C LEU A 284 -15.45 0.59 9.34
N VAL A 285 -14.36 1.14 9.88
CA VAL A 285 -13.67 2.29 9.27
C VAL A 285 -13.05 1.91 7.94
N TYR A 286 -12.29 0.81 7.90
CA TYR A 286 -11.61 0.39 6.68
C TYR A 286 -12.55 -0.33 5.70
N GLY A 287 -13.62 -0.99 6.17
CA GLY A 287 -14.65 -1.56 5.30
C GLY A 287 -15.43 -0.48 4.54
N ILE A 288 -15.81 0.61 5.22
CA ILE A 288 -16.44 1.78 4.58
C ILE A 288 -15.47 2.44 3.60
N ALA A 289 -14.22 2.67 4.01
CA ALA A 289 -13.20 3.25 3.13
C ALA A 289 -12.97 2.41 1.87
N TRP A 290 -12.83 1.09 2.03
CA TRP A 290 -12.73 0.14 0.93
C TRP A 290 -13.90 0.29 -0.05
N PHE A 291 -15.14 0.28 0.46
CA PHE A 291 -16.34 0.38 -0.36
C PHE A 291 -16.36 1.69 -1.19
N LEU A 292 -16.07 2.83 -0.54
CA LEU A 292 -16.08 4.14 -1.19
C LEU A 292 -14.99 4.27 -2.27
N ILE A 293 -13.76 3.82 -1.97
CA ILE A 293 -12.63 3.92 -2.90
C ILE A 293 -12.81 2.93 -4.05
N ASN A 294 -13.29 1.71 -3.79
CA ASN A 294 -13.59 0.74 -4.84
C ASN A 294 -14.67 1.26 -5.79
N ARG A 295 -15.72 1.91 -5.25
CA ARG A 295 -16.76 2.56 -6.08
C ARG A 295 -16.20 3.72 -6.91
N ARG A 296 -15.21 4.47 -6.40
CA ARG A 296 -14.48 5.49 -7.19
C ARG A 296 -13.70 4.83 -8.34
N LEU A 297 -12.90 3.81 -8.05
CA LEU A 297 -12.10 3.10 -9.06
C LEU A 297 -12.96 2.45 -10.15
N ALA A 298 -14.08 1.84 -9.77
CA ALA A 298 -15.01 1.23 -10.73
C ALA A 298 -15.60 2.26 -11.71
N ARG A 299 -15.86 3.50 -11.27
CA ARG A 299 -16.30 4.59 -12.16
C ARG A 299 -15.18 5.09 -13.07
N ASP A 300 -13.93 5.08 -12.57
CA ASP A 300 -12.76 5.53 -13.33
C ASP A 300 -12.32 4.49 -14.41
N ALA A 301 -12.88 3.26 -14.41
CA ALA A 301 -12.51 2.18 -15.34
C ALA A 301 -13.22 2.21 -16.72
N GLY A 302 -14.22 3.09 -16.92
CA GLY A 302 -15.08 3.12 -18.11
C GLY A 302 -14.51 3.77 -19.39
N THR A 303 -13.23 4.15 -19.41
CA THR A 303 -12.55 4.79 -20.57
C THR A 303 -11.24 4.04 -20.89
N GLN A 304 -10.47 4.46 -21.91
CA GLN A 304 -9.19 3.88 -22.39
C GLN A 304 -8.13 3.53 -21.29
N GLU A 305 -8.40 3.88 -20.04
CA GLU A 305 -7.67 3.54 -18.83
C GLU A 305 -7.79 2.06 -18.40
N ALA A 306 -8.70 1.28 -19.01
CA ALA A 306 -8.96 -0.12 -18.65
C ALA A 306 -7.71 -1.02 -18.70
N ASP A 307 -6.86 -0.89 -19.71
CA ASP A 307 -5.67 -1.73 -19.86
C ASP A 307 -4.58 -1.42 -18.82
N ARG A 308 -4.39 -0.13 -18.50
CA ARG A 308 -3.42 0.29 -17.48
C ARG A 308 -3.87 -0.11 -16.08
N GLN A 309 -5.15 0.10 -15.78
CA GLN A 309 -5.74 -0.36 -14.52
C GLN A 309 -5.74 -1.89 -14.42
N ALA A 310 -5.84 -2.63 -15.54
CA ALA A 310 -5.76 -4.08 -15.52
C ALA A 310 -4.41 -4.57 -14.97
N GLY A 311 -3.29 -3.92 -15.32
CA GLY A 311 -1.98 -4.24 -14.77
C GLY A 311 -1.91 -4.08 -13.24
N VAL A 312 -2.36 -2.93 -12.73
CA VAL A 312 -2.37 -2.65 -11.27
C VAL A 312 -3.35 -3.58 -10.54
N ARG A 313 -4.53 -3.83 -11.13
CA ARG A 313 -5.52 -4.78 -10.62
C ARG A 313 -4.94 -6.19 -10.51
N ARG A 314 -4.23 -6.67 -11.53
CA ARG A 314 -3.55 -7.97 -11.49
C ARG A 314 -2.51 -8.04 -10.38
N LEU A 315 -1.71 -6.99 -10.20
CA LEU A 315 -0.71 -6.94 -9.12
C LEU A 315 -1.41 -7.02 -7.75
N TYR A 316 -2.42 -6.19 -7.53
CA TYR A 316 -3.23 -6.19 -6.32
C TYR A 316 -3.87 -7.56 -6.05
N THR A 317 -4.55 -8.15 -7.03
CA THR A 317 -5.20 -9.46 -6.89
C THR A 317 -4.20 -10.55 -6.55
N ASN A 318 -3.02 -10.56 -7.18
CA ASN A 318 -1.97 -11.53 -6.87
C ASN A 318 -1.35 -11.33 -5.48
N LEU A 319 -1.25 -10.09 -4.99
CA LEU A 319 -0.83 -9.82 -3.60
C LEU A 319 -1.88 -10.31 -2.59
N VAL A 320 -3.16 -10.05 -2.84
CA VAL A 320 -4.27 -10.57 -2.01
C VAL A 320 -4.28 -12.11 -2.00
N LEU A 321 -4.04 -12.73 -3.15
CA LEU A 321 -3.89 -14.18 -3.26
C LEU A 321 -2.71 -14.71 -2.44
N LEU A 322 -1.57 -14.00 -2.42
CA LEU A 322 -0.40 -14.42 -1.64
C LEU A 322 -0.68 -14.37 -0.14
N LEU A 323 -1.28 -13.27 0.33
CA LEU A 323 -1.62 -13.09 1.75
C LEU A 323 -2.68 -14.10 2.21
N SER A 324 -3.72 -14.32 1.41
CA SER A 324 -4.78 -15.29 1.72
C SER A 324 -4.29 -16.73 1.69
N LEU A 325 -3.41 -17.09 0.75
CA LEU A 325 -2.71 -18.38 0.74
C LEU A 325 -1.88 -18.56 2.02
N GLY A 326 -1.12 -17.53 2.43
CA GLY A 326 -0.34 -17.57 3.66
C GLY A 326 -1.20 -17.79 4.91
N ALA A 327 -2.29 -17.03 5.05
CA ALA A 327 -3.23 -17.19 6.16
C ALA A 327 -3.87 -18.57 6.19
N TRP A 328 -4.34 -19.06 5.03
CA TRP A 328 -4.94 -20.39 4.89
C TRP A 328 -3.93 -21.51 5.23
N ALA A 329 -2.72 -21.45 4.68
CA ALA A 329 -1.67 -22.45 4.90
C ALA A 329 -1.19 -22.44 6.36
N TYR A 330 -1.01 -21.26 6.97
CA TYR A 330 -0.68 -21.15 8.38
C TYR A 330 -1.79 -21.74 9.25
N GLY A 331 -3.06 -21.35 9.01
CA GLY A 331 -4.21 -21.90 9.75
C GLY A 331 -4.35 -23.42 9.61
N ALA A 332 -4.09 -23.97 8.41
CA ALA A 332 -4.08 -25.42 8.19
C ALA A 332 -2.93 -26.12 8.94
N ALA A 333 -1.72 -25.54 8.91
CA ALA A 333 -0.56 -26.10 9.60
C ALA A 333 -0.74 -26.08 11.12
N THR A 334 -1.24 -24.98 11.68
CA THR A 334 -1.50 -24.87 13.12
C THR A 334 -2.69 -25.73 13.55
N LEU A 335 -3.73 -25.88 12.72
CA LEU A 335 -4.85 -26.80 13.00
C LEU A 335 -4.34 -28.23 13.09
N LEU A 336 -3.65 -28.70 12.04
CA LEU A 336 -3.10 -30.05 11.99
C LEU A 336 -2.08 -30.28 13.11
N GLY A 337 -1.22 -29.29 13.38
CA GLY A 337 -0.25 -29.34 14.47
C GLY A 337 -0.92 -29.45 15.83
N THR A 338 -1.95 -28.65 16.10
CA THR A 338 -2.69 -28.73 17.36
C THR A 338 -3.39 -30.08 17.53
N LEU A 339 -4.03 -30.60 16.48
CA LEU A 339 -4.65 -31.93 16.54
C LEU A 339 -3.60 -33.04 16.75
N ALA A 340 -2.46 -32.94 16.06
CA ALA A 340 -1.38 -33.91 16.17
C ALA A 340 -0.71 -33.88 17.56
N THR A 341 -0.55 -32.71 18.19
CA THR A 341 -0.01 -32.62 19.56
C THR A 341 -0.97 -33.21 20.60
N GLN A 342 -2.29 -33.08 20.41
CA GLN A 342 -3.27 -33.76 21.28
C GLN A 342 -3.17 -35.29 21.17
N LEU A 343 -2.84 -35.81 19.99
CA LEU A 343 -2.63 -37.25 19.77
C LEU A 343 -1.27 -37.74 20.29
N GLU A 344 -0.22 -36.93 20.14
CA GLU A 344 1.15 -37.27 20.54
C GLU A 344 1.36 -37.22 22.06
N ALA A 345 0.79 -36.23 22.75
CA ALA A 345 0.96 -36.03 24.18
C ALA A 345 0.73 -37.29 25.05
N PRO A 346 -0.39 -38.03 24.92
CA PRO A 346 -0.60 -39.25 25.68
C PRO A 346 0.35 -40.39 25.27
N ILE A 347 0.82 -40.43 24.02
CA ILE A 347 1.76 -41.45 23.53
C ILE A 347 3.12 -41.31 24.21
N ILE A 348 3.58 -40.07 24.38
CA ILE A 348 4.88 -39.80 25.01
C ILE A 348 4.77 -39.59 26.53
N GLY A 349 3.57 -39.68 27.11
CA GLY A 349 3.35 -39.60 28.56
C GLY A 349 3.44 -38.20 29.15
N VAL A 350 3.08 -37.16 28.38
CA VAL A 350 2.98 -35.77 28.85
C VAL A 350 1.54 -35.27 28.84
N ALA A 351 1.26 -34.23 29.61
CA ALA A 351 -0.05 -33.58 29.58
C ALA A 351 -0.24 -32.85 28.24
N ALA A 352 -1.42 -33.03 27.63
CA ALA A 352 -1.77 -32.33 26.41
C ALA A 352 -1.90 -30.80 26.67
N PRO A 353 -1.29 -29.93 25.85
CA PRO A 353 -1.45 -28.49 25.97
C PRO A 353 -2.90 -28.04 25.75
N ASP A 354 -3.25 -26.83 26.19
CA ASP A 354 -4.54 -26.23 25.83
C ASP A 354 -4.65 -26.06 24.31
N TRP A 355 -5.74 -26.58 23.75
CA TRP A 355 -5.96 -26.65 22.31
C TRP A 355 -7.01 -25.65 21.82
N LYS A 356 -7.85 -25.13 22.72
CA LYS A 356 -9.04 -24.37 22.36
C LYS A 356 -8.69 -23.04 21.71
N ASP A 357 -7.73 -22.32 22.27
CA ASP A 357 -7.29 -21.04 21.73
C ASP A 357 -6.54 -21.19 20.40
N PRO A 358 -5.52 -22.07 20.27
CA PRO A 358 -4.87 -22.34 18.99
C PRO A 358 -5.82 -22.84 17.90
N ILE A 359 -6.77 -23.73 18.21
CA ILE A 359 -7.74 -24.23 17.23
C ILE A 359 -8.66 -23.12 16.74
N SER A 360 -9.10 -22.22 17.64
CA SER A 360 -9.97 -21.09 17.26
C SER A 360 -9.27 -20.15 16.28
N LEU A 361 -7.99 -19.83 16.54
CA LEU A 361 -7.19 -19.05 15.61
C LEU A 361 -6.99 -19.78 14.29
N SER A 362 -6.68 -21.08 14.36
CA SER A 362 -6.40 -21.91 13.18
C SER A 362 -7.61 -22.03 12.26
N ILE A 363 -8.79 -22.29 12.82
CA ILE A 363 -10.06 -22.33 12.07
C ILE A 363 -10.35 -20.97 11.46
N THR A 364 -10.15 -19.88 12.20
CA THR A 364 -10.38 -18.51 11.69
C THR A 364 -9.51 -18.23 10.47
N LEU A 365 -8.20 -18.44 10.58
CA LEU A 365 -7.25 -18.18 9.50
C LEU A 365 -7.49 -19.11 8.30
N LEU A 366 -7.85 -20.37 8.55
CA LEU A 366 -8.23 -21.33 7.53
C LEU A 366 -9.47 -20.85 6.77
N LEU A 367 -10.55 -20.50 7.46
CA LEU A 367 -11.82 -20.09 6.84
C LEU A 367 -11.67 -18.78 6.06
N VAL A 368 -11.09 -17.75 6.67
CA VAL A 368 -10.94 -16.44 6.04
C VAL A 368 -9.94 -16.50 4.89
N GLY A 369 -8.78 -17.13 5.10
CA GLY A 369 -7.77 -17.31 4.06
C GLY A 369 -8.31 -18.08 2.88
N LEU A 370 -9.01 -19.19 3.12
CA LEU A 370 -9.60 -20.02 2.07
C LEU A 370 -10.69 -19.28 1.29
N ALA A 371 -11.58 -18.55 1.97
CA ALA A 371 -12.64 -17.79 1.33
C ALA A 371 -12.09 -16.71 0.39
N VAL A 372 -11.08 -15.95 0.84
CA VAL A 372 -10.44 -14.91 0.02
C VAL A 372 -9.65 -15.54 -1.14
N TRP A 373 -8.96 -16.67 -0.89
CA TRP A 373 -8.19 -17.35 -1.91
C TRP A 373 -9.10 -17.93 -3.01
N ILE A 374 -10.15 -18.68 -2.67
CA ILE A 374 -11.07 -19.29 -3.65
C ILE A 374 -11.79 -18.22 -4.49
N THR A 375 -12.18 -17.10 -3.90
CA THR A 375 -12.90 -16.03 -4.63
C THR A 375 -12.06 -15.36 -5.71
N HIS A 376 -10.74 -15.27 -5.52
CA HIS A 376 -9.84 -14.57 -6.44
C HIS A 376 -9.00 -15.52 -7.30
N TRP A 377 -8.78 -16.75 -6.84
CA TRP A 377 -7.86 -17.68 -7.48
C TRP A 377 -8.47 -18.30 -8.71
N ARG A 378 -7.74 -18.22 -9.82
CA ARG A 378 -8.10 -18.87 -11.07
C ARG A 378 -6.91 -19.70 -11.53
N PRO A 379 -7.00 -21.05 -11.52
CA PRO A 379 -5.91 -21.90 -12.00
C PRO A 379 -5.62 -21.69 -13.48
N ALA A 380 -6.63 -21.37 -14.28
CA ALA A 380 -6.55 -21.24 -15.73
C ALA A 380 -7.18 -19.91 -16.23
N PRO A 381 -6.59 -18.74 -15.89
CA PRO A 381 -7.14 -17.43 -16.30
C PRO A 381 -6.90 -17.17 -17.80
N TRP A 382 -7.26 -15.99 -18.32
CA TRP A 382 -6.97 -15.65 -19.73
C TRP A 382 -5.47 -15.54 -20.02
N ALA A 383 -5.07 -15.68 -21.28
CA ALA A 383 -3.65 -15.73 -21.69
C ALA A 383 -2.82 -14.53 -21.18
N ALA A 384 -3.38 -13.32 -21.27
CA ALA A 384 -2.73 -12.09 -20.79
C ALA A 384 -2.49 -12.09 -19.27
N ASP A 385 -3.38 -12.69 -18.48
CA ASP A 385 -3.22 -12.82 -17.03
C ASP A 385 -2.24 -13.95 -16.69
N ARG A 386 -2.27 -15.05 -17.46
CA ARG A 386 -1.36 -16.20 -17.28
C ARG A 386 0.10 -15.80 -17.42
N GLN A 387 0.39 -14.93 -18.38
CA GLN A 387 1.74 -14.48 -18.70
C GLN A 387 2.17 -13.23 -17.90
N SER A 388 1.29 -12.70 -17.04
CA SER A 388 1.60 -11.50 -16.27
C SER A 388 2.76 -11.73 -15.28
N LEU A 389 3.65 -10.74 -15.18
CA LEU A 389 4.76 -10.77 -14.21
C LEU A 389 4.25 -10.94 -12.77
N SER A 390 3.11 -10.32 -12.44
CA SER A 390 2.51 -10.42 -11.10
C SER A 390 2.05 -11.83 -10.75
N ARG A 391 1.45 -12.57 -11.69
CA ARG A 391 1.10 -13.99 -11.48
C ARG A 391 2.34 -14.86 -11.36
N LYS A 392 3.36 -14.61 -12.17
CA LYS A 392 4.66 -15.29 -12.05
C LYS A 392 5.27 -15.06 -10.66
N LEU A 393 5.33 -13.80 -10.19
CA LEU A 393 5.84 -13.47 -8.87
C LEU A 393 5.03 -14.15 -7.75
N TYR A 394 3.70 -14.18 -7.85
CA TYR A 394 2.84 -14.91 -6.91
C TYR A 394 3.19 -16.40 -6.84
N VAL A 395 3.24 -17.09 -7.98
CA VAL A 395 3.53 -18.54 -8.01
C VAL A 395 4.93 -18.84 -7.48
N TRP A 396 5.93 -18.03 -7.83
CA TRP A 396 7.29 -18.18 -7.30
C TRP A 396 7.37 -17.89 -5.80
N ALA A 397 6.65 -16.88 -5.30
CA ALA A 397 6.59 -16.58 -3.87
C ALA A 397 5.91 -17.72 -3.09
N ALA A 398 4.84 -18.29 -3.62
CA ALA A 398 4.16 -19.45 -3.03
C ALA A 398 5.09 -20.69 -2.97
N LEU A 399 5.84 -20.95 -4.04
CA LEU A 399 6.82 -22.03 -4.08
C LEU A 399 7.99 -21.77 -3.13
N LEU A 400 8.55 -20.56 -3.10
CA LEU A 400 9.62 -20.19 -2.18
C LEU A 400 9.16 -20.35 -0.73
N GLY A 401 7.98 -19.84 -0.38
CA GLY A 401 7.40 -20.01 0.95
C GLY A 401 7.25 -21.49 1.33
N SER A 402 6.71 -22.31 0.42
CA SER A 402 6.61 -23.76 0.62
C SER A 402 7.97 -24.42 0.87
N VAL A 403 8.99 -24.13 0.05
CA VAL A 403 10.34 -24.68 0.21
C VAL A 403 10.97 -24.26 1.54
N LEU A 404 10.87 -22.97 1.90
CA LEU A 404 11.40 -22.48 3.17
C LEU A 404 10.69 -23.12 4.37
N SER A 405 9.37 -23.31 4.29
CA SER A 405 8.60 -24.02 5.32
C SER A 405 8.99 -25.50 5.41
N ILE A 406 9.21 -26.20 4.28
CA ILE A 406 9.69 -27.59 4.28
C ILE A 406 11.09 -27.68 4.92
N LEU A 407 11.99 -26.75 4.60
CA LEU A 407 13.33 -26.72 5.19
C LEU A 407 13.26 -26.49 6.70
N GLY A 408 12.55 -25.47 7.15
CA GLY A 408 12.40 -25.17 8.58
C GLY A 408 11.73 -26.29 9.36
N ALA A 409 10.63 -26.82 8.83
CA ALA A 409 9.91 -27.93 9.44
C ALA A 409 10.70 -29.25 9.41
N GLY A 410 11.41 -29.51 8.31
CA GLY A 410 12.30 -30.66 8.18
C GLY A 410 13.44 -30.62 9.19
N VAL A 411 14.06 -29.44 9.39
CA VAL A 411 15.02 -29.23 10.48
C VAL A 411 14.38 -29.49 11.83
N GLY A 412 13.16 -28.99 12.09
CA GLY A 412 12.44 -29.23 13.35
C GLY A 412 12.20 -30.71 13.65
N VAL A 413 11.73 -31.47 12.65
CA VAL A 413 11.52 -32.93 12.77
C VAL A 413 12.83 -33.65 13.06
N VAL A 414 13.87 -33.38 12.27
CA VAL A 414 15.19 -34.02 12.44
C VAL A 414 15.81 -33.63 13.78
N TYR A 415 15.68 -32.37 14.19
CA TYR A 415 16.20 -31.85 15.45
C TYR A 415 15.63 -32.63 16.65
N VAL A 416 14.30 -32.81 16.72
CA VAL A 416 13.69 -33.55 17.84
C VAL A 416 14.18 -35.00 17.88
N VAL A 417 14.30 -35.67 16.73
CA VAL A 417 14.81 -37.04 16.64
C VAL A 417 16.27 -37.13 17.09
N LEU A 418 17.13 -36.24 16.57
CA LEU A 418 18.56 -36.22 16.91
C LEU A 418 18.80 -35.83 18.36
N GLN A 419 17.97 -34.94 18.93
CA GLN A 419 18.04 -34.56 20.34
C GLN A 419 17.85 -35.80 21.23
N GLN A 420 16.92 -36.70 20.87
CA GLN A 420 16.74 -37.95 21.61
C GLN A 420 17.84 -38.97 21.31
N ALA A 421 18.28 -39.09 20.05
CA ALA A 421 19.32 -40.04 19.65
C ALA A 421 20.70 -39.74 20.26
N PHE A 422 21.03 -38.46 20.45
CA PHE A 422 22.32 -38.02 20.99
C PHE A 422 22.29 -37.74 22.50
N SER A 423 21.11 -37.75 23.13
CA SER A 423 21.03 -37.55 24.57
C SER A 423 21.65 -38.73 25.31
N ALA A 424 22.56 -38.45 26.25
CA ALA A 424 23.06 -39.47 27.19
C ALA A 424 21.95 -40.00 28.13
N THR A 425 20.85 -39.24 28.27
CA THR A 425 19.64 -39.64 29.02
C THR A 425 18.39 -39.25 28.22
N PRO A 426 17.99 -40.05 27.21
CA PRO A 426 16.81 -39.76 26.40
C PRO A 426 15.55 -39.68 27.27
N LYS A 427 14.74 -38.65 27.05
CA LYS A 427 13.49 -38.39 27.79
C LYS A 427 12.39 -38.14 26.79
N LEU A 428 11.66 -39.20 26.45
CA LEU A 428 10.52 -39.11 25.54
C LEU A 428 9.35 -38.34 26.17
N ASN A 429 9.18 -38.44 27.50
CA ASN A 429 8.17 -37.73 28.27
C ASN A 429 8.53 -36.28 28.61
N ASP A 430 9.06 -35.56 27.61
CA ASP A 430 9.37 -34.14 27.69
C ASP A 430 8.41 -33.35 26.78
N PRO A 431 7.71 -32.31 27.27
CA PRO A 431 6.86 -31.46 26.44
C PRO A 431 7.58 -30.84 25.22
N ALA A 432 8.91 -30.68 25.27
CA ALA A 432 9.68 -30.20 24.13
C ALA A 432 9.58 -31.13 22.91
N ASN A 433 9.28 -32.42 23.09
CA ASN A 433 9.16 -33.38 22.00
C ASN A 433 7.88 -33.18 21.16
N LEU A 434 6.86 -32.48 21.68
CA LEU A 434 5.64 -32.12 20.93
C LEU A 434 5.92 -31.20 19.72
N ALA A 435 7.14 -30.64 19.65
CA ALA A 435 7.62 -29.93 18.47
C ALA A 435 7.70 -30.85 17.23
N PHE A 436 7.78 -32.18 17.41
CA PHE A 436 7.75 -33.14 16.32
C PHE A 436 6.42 -33.10 15.56
N ALA A 437 5.28 -33.30 16.23
CA ALA A 437 3.96 -33.22 15.60
C ALA A 437 3.72 -31.86 14.91
N THR A 438 4.12 -30.78 15.58
CA THR A 438 3.94 -29.42 15.04
C THR A 438 4.77 -29.22 13.77
N SER A 439 6.04 -29.65 13.78
CA SER A 439 6.93 -29.57 12.62
C SER A 439 6.43 -30.46 11.47
N LEU A 440 5.98 -31.67 11.78
CA LEU A 440 5.43 -32.60 10.78
C LEU A 440 4.17 -32.01 10.11
N ALA A 441 3.27 -31.38 10.87
CA ALA A 441 2.09 -30.72 10.32
C ALA A 441 2.45 -29.59 9.34
N ILE A 442 3.43 -28.74 9.69
CA ILE A 442 3.95 -27.69 8.78
C ILE A 442 4.50 -28.31 7.51
N LEU A 443 5.28 -29.39 7.62
CA LEU A 443 5.87 -30.10 6.48
C LEU A 443 4.79 -30.61 5.52
N VAL A 444 3.73 -31.26 6.05
CA VAL A 444 2.62 -31.79 5.26
C VAL A 444 1.90 -30.68 4.49
N VAL A 445 1.54 -29.59 5.16
CA VAL A 445 0.84 -28.47 4.52
C VAL A 445 1.73 -27.78 3.49
N ALA A 446 2.99 -27.52 3.83
CA ALA A 446 3.94 -26.90 2.92
C ALA A 446 4.17 -27.76 1.67
N ALA A 447 4.27 -29.08 1.81
CA ALA A 447 4.36 -30.00 0.68
C ALA A 447 3.12 -29.95 -0.22
N ALA A 448 1.91 -29.95 0.37
CA ALA A 448 0.66 -29.84 -0.40
C ALA A 448 0.58 -28.53 -1.20
N VAL A 449 0.89 -27.39 -0.57
CA VAL A 449 0.94 -26.07 -1.23
C VAL A 449 1.99 -26.05 -2.33
N GLY A 450 3.18 -26.61 -2.09
CA GLY A 450 4.29 -26.67 -3.05
C GLY A 450 3.93 -27.50 -4.27
N VAL A 451 3.40 -28.71 -4.08
CA VAL A 451 2.98 -29.61 -5.16
C VAL A 451 1.89 -28.96 -6.02
N TYR A 452 0.92 -28.29 -5.40
CA TYR A 452 -0.13 -27.58 -6.11
C TYR A 452 0.42 -26.46 -7.00
N HIS A 453 1.22 -25.56 -6.43
CA HIS A 453 1.75 -24.41 -7.18
C HIS A 453 2.82 -24.82 -8.20
N TRP A 454 3.52 -25.93 -7.98
CA TRP A 454 4.41 -26.53 -8.97
C TRP A 454 3.64 -26.99 -10.21
N ARG A 455 2.47 -27.63 -10.04
CA ARG A 455 1.60 -28.03 -11.16
C ARG A 455 1.09 -26.80 -11.92
N VAL A 456 0.72 -25.74 -11.21
CA VAL A 456 0.29 -24.47 -11.81
C VAL A 456 1.42 -23.85 -12.64
N LEU A 457 2.65 -23.78 -12.11
CA LEU A 457 3.81 -23.25 -12.83
C LEU A 457 4.09 -24.05 -14.12
N ARG A 458 3.96 -25.37 -14.07
CA ARG A 458 4.12 -26.23 -15.27
C ARG A 458 3.02 -25.97 -16.30
N ALA A 459 1.76 -25.88 -15.88
CA ALA A 459 0.64 -25.57 -16.77
C ALA A 459 0.78 -24.19 -17.43
N ASP A 460 1.23 -23.20 -16.67
CA ASP A 460 1.48 -21.84 -17.17
C ASP A 460 2.62 -21.79 -18.19
N SER A 461 3.65 -22.61 -17.97
CA SER A 461 4.80 -22.70 -18.87
C SER A 461 4.44 -23.43 -20.16
N ALA A 462 3.61 -24.47 -20.09
CA ALA A 462 3.12 -25.22 -21.25
C ALA A 462 2.19 -24.37 -22.14
N ALA A 463 1.47 -23.40 -21.57
CA ALA A 463 0.55 -22.52 -22.29
C ALA A 463 1.23 -21.29 -22.93
N ARG A 464 2.57 -21.20 -22.94
CA ARG A 464 3.27 -20.09 -23.62
C ARG A 464 3.26 -20.31 -25.14
N PRO A 465 2.90 -19.29 -25.94
CA PRO A 465 3.06 -19.37 -27.37
C PRO A 465 4.54 -19.55 -27.71
N PRO A 466 4.86 -20.28 -28.79
CA PRO A 466 6.23 -20.41 -29.26
C PRO A 466 6.82 -19.02 -29.51
N LYS A 467 8.10 -18.84 -29.14
CA LYS A 467 8.82 -17.60 -29.41
C LYS A 467 8.75 -17.36 -30.92
N ALA A 468 8.16 -16.24 -31.35
CA ALA A 468 8.18 -15.86 -32.75
C ALA A 468 9.63 -15.90 -33.22
N VAL A 469 9.92 -16.81 -34.15
CA VAL A 469 11.19 -16.79 -34.87
C VAL A 469 11.20 -15.43 -35.57
N PRO A 470 12.18 -14.55 -35.32
CA PRO A 470 12.24 -13.30 -36.08
C PRO A 470 12.18 -13.69 -37.54
N ALA A 471 11.15 -13.18 -38.25
CA ALA A 471 11.03 -13.40 -39.68
C ALA A 471 12.41 -13.10 -40.25
N THR A 472 13.06 -14.14 -40.79
CA THR A 472 14.32 -13.96 -41.48
C THR A 472 14.01 -12.92 -42.51
N THR A 473 14.61 -11.73 -42.41
CA THR A 473 14.44 -10.67 -43.37
C THR A 473 14.87 -11.25 -44.71
N VAL A 474 13.92 -11.77 -45.48
CA VAL A 474 14.13 -12.04 -46.89
C VAL A 474 14.53 -10.68 -47.45
N PRO A 475 15.73 -10.53 -48.01
CA PRO A 475 16.13 -9.28 -48.61
C PRO A 475 15.03 -8.87 -49.57
N ALA A 476 14.48 -7.67 -49.41
CA ALA A 476 13.52 -7.11 -50.33
C ALA A 476 14.13 -7.23 -51.74
N VAL A 477 13.59 -8.14 -52.55
CA VAL A 477 13.87 -8.15 -53.97
C VAL A 477 13.28 -6.84 -54.47
N THR A 478 14.18 -5.91 -54.81
CA THR A 478 13.85 -4.64 -55.46
C THR A 478 12.90 -4.95 -56.62
N PRO A 479 11.66 -4.43 -56.63
CA PRO A 479 10.82 -4.58 -57.80
C PRO A 479 11.52 -3.83 -58.92
N THR A 480 12.03 -4.58 -59.89
CA THR A 480 12.53 -4.00 -61.13
C THR A 480 11.34 -3.30 -61.76
N ALA A 481 11.47 -2.00 -62.00
CA ALA A 481 10.40 -1.16 -62.54
C ALA A 481 9.88 -1.78 -63.85
N MET A 482 8.72 -2.45 -63.77
CA MET A 482 7.89 -2.70 -64.93
C MET A 482 7.01 -1.48 -65.10
N THR A 483 7.36 -0.69 -66.11
CA THR A 483 6.55 0.37 -66.69
C THR A 483 5.25 -0.25 -67.18
N THR A 484 4.15 -0.07 -66.45
CA THR A 484 2.80 -0.29 -66.96
C THR A 484 1.96 0.93 -66.65
N ALA A 485 1.44 1.52 -67.73
CA ALA A 485 0.66 2.73 -67.77
C ALA A 485 -0.57 2.65 -66.87
N THR A 486 -0.75 3.65 -66.01
CA THR A 486 -1.95 3.82 -65.19
C THR A 486 -3.06 4.42 -66.04
N THR A 487 -4.00 3.58 -66.47
CA THR A 487 -5.32 4.02 -66.93
C THR A 487 -6.13 4.45 -65.71
N THR A 488 -6.56 5.70 -65.71
CA THR A 488 -7.42 6.30 -64.67
C THR A 488 -8.80 5.65 -64.71
N ALA A 489 -9.21 5.00 -63.62
CA ALA A 489 -10.61 4.62 -63.39
C ALA A 489 -11.01 5.01 -61.96
N THR A 490 -11.77 6.09 -61.86
CA THR A 490 -12.42 6.60 -60.66
C THR A 490 -13.55 5.64 -60.26
N GLN A 491 -13.48 5.05 -59.05
CA GLN A 491 -14.62 4.37 -58.44
C GLN A 491 -15.25 5.28 -57.36
N PRO A 492 -16.57 5.46 -57.34
CA PRO A 492 -17.25 6.38 -56.44
C PRO A 492 -17.38 5.81 -55.01
N ALA A 493 -17.43 6.73 -54.05
CA ALA A 493 -17.69 6.45 -52.64
C ALA A 493 -19.05 5.77 -52.44
N THR A 494 -19.06 4.60 -51.81
CA THR A 494 -20.28 3.95 -51.30
C THR A 494 -20.70 4.55 -49.97
N GLU A 495 -22.00 4.78 -49.86
CA GLU A 495 -22.73 5.47 -48.80
C GLU A 495 -22.52 4.86 -47.42
N ALA A 496 -22.52 5.72 -46.40
CA ALA A 496 -22.46 5.34 -45.00
C ALA A 496 -23.79 4.76 -44.53
N GLU A 497 -23.83 3.45 -44.31
CA GLU A 497 -24.95 2.76 -43.66
C GLU A 497 -24.98 3.12 -42.16
N ALA A 498 -26.14 3.60 -41.69
CA ALA A 498 -26.34 4.06 -40.32
C ALA A 498 -26.42 2.85 -39.35
N LEU A 499 -25.34 2.63 -38.58
CA LEU A 499 -25.26 1.60 -37.55
C LEU A 499 -26.04 1.99 -36.28
N GLY A 500 -26.88 1.08 -35.77
CA GLY A 500 -27.65 1.27 -34.54
C GLY A 500 -26.80 1.42 -33.26
N PRO A 501 -27.41 1.83 -32.13
CA PRO A 501 -26.74 2.30 -30.90
C PRO A 501 -25.86 1.27 -30.15
N HIS A 502 -25.72 0.06 -30.67
CA HIS A 502 -24.92 -1.03 -30.07
C HIS A 502 -23.87 -1.64 -31.00
N ALA A 503 -23.68 -1.13 -32.22
CA ALA A 503 -22.64 -1.62 -33.10
C ALA A 503 -21.25 -1.11 -32.66
N ARG A 504 -20.36 -2.03 -32.26
CA ARG A 504 -18.95 -1.73 -32.01
C ARG A 504 -18.15 -1.92 -33.29
N ARG A 505 -17.47 -0.87 -33.75
CA ARG A 505 -16.52 -0.97 -34.87
C ARG A 505 -15.20 -1.52 -34.36
N TYR A 506 -14.80 -2.69 -34.84
CA TYR A 506 -13.46 -3.24 -34.62
C TYR A 506 -12.62 -2.95 -35.86
N THR A 507 -11.50 -2.25 -35.69
CA THR A 507 -10.52 -2.06 -36.77
C THR A 507 -9.32 -2.93 -36.46
N LEU A 508 -9.15 -4.00 -37.23
CA LEU A 508 -7.97 -4.84 -37.18
C LEU A 508 -6.96 -4.27 -38.20
N VAL A 509 -5.83 -3.75 -37.73
CA VAL A 509 -4.72 -3.36 -38.61
C VAL A 509 -3.70 -4.48 -38.54
N VAL A 510 -3.59 -5.25 -39.62
CA VAL A 510 -2.61 -6.31 -39.75
C VAL A 510 -1.61 -5.89 -40.81
N THR A 511 -0.35 -5.73 -40.41
CA THR A 511 0.77 -5.45 -41.31
C THR A 511 1.55 -6.74 -41.53
N ASP A 512 1.85 -7.07 -42.78
CA ASP A 512 2.60 -8.27 -43.20
C ASP A 512 1.95 -9.62 -42.86
N ALA A 513 0.62 -9.73 -42.98
CA ALA A 513 -0.09 -11.00 -42.80
C ALA A 513 -0.28 -11.75 -44.12
N THR A 514 -0.24 -13.08 -44.03
CA THR A 514 -0.71 -13.99 -45.08
C THR A 514 -2.23 -14.14 -45.01
N ASP A 515 -2.87 -14.62 -46.09
CA ASP A 515 -4.33 -14.84 -46.10
C ASP A 515 -4.78 -15.79 -44.96
N ASP A 516 -3.96 -16.78 -44.60
CA ASP A 516 -4.22 -17.68 -43.48
C ASP A 516 -4.22 -16.97 -42.12
N ASP A 517 -3.35 -15.98 -41.92
CA ASP A 517 -3.30 -15.17 -40.69
C ASP A 517 -4.56 -14.30 -40.55
N VAL A 518 -5.07 -13.79 -41.68
CA VAL A 518 -6.33 -13.02 -41.72
C VAL A 518 -7.51 -13.92 -41.38
N HIS A 519 -7.58 -15.12 -41.97
CA HIS A 519 -8.63 -16.09 -41.68
C HIS A 519 -8.61 -16.57 -40.22
N GLN A 520 -7.43 -16.81 -39.66
CA GLN A 520 -7.29 -17.22 -38.26
C GLN A 520 -7.67 -16.08 -37.30
N ALA A 521 -7.32 -14.84 -37.62
CA ALA A 521 -7.71 -13.67 -36.82
C ALA A 521 -9.22 -13.43 -36.84
N LEU A 522 -9.87 -13.61 -38.00
CA LEU A 522 -11.33 -13.51 -38.13
C LEU A 522 -12.06 -14.61 -37.36
N ALA A 523 -11.51 -15.85 -37.36
CA ALA A 523 -12.08 -16.97 -36.63
C ALA A 523 -12.02 -16.84 -35.09
N MET A 524 -11.16 -15.96 -34.56
CA MET A 524 -11.03 -15.69 -33.12
C MET A 524 -11.88 -14.52 -32.63
N LEU A 525 -12.68 -13.89 -33.51
CA LEU A 525 -13.59 -12.83 -33.09
C LEU A 525 -14.75 -13.39 -32.25
N PRO A 526 -15.27 -12.63 -31.27
CA PRO A 526 -16.44 -13.04 -30.50
C PRO A 526 -17.64 -13.24 -31.44
N PRO A 527 -18.60 -14.12 -31.13
CA PRO A 527 -19.78 -14.40 -31.96
C PRO A 527 -20.72 -13.20 -32.18
N GLN A 528 -20.42 -12.03 -31.60
CA GLN A 528 -21.15 -10.77 -31.74
C GLN A 528 -20.49 -9.81 -32.74
N ALA A 529 -19.44 -10.23 -33.45
CA ALA A 529 -18.65 -9.42 -34.38
C ALA A 529 -18.89 -9.76 -35.86
N GLY A 530 -19.91 -10.59 -36.16
CA GLY A 530 -20.35 -10.95 -37.52
C GLY A 530 -21.45 -10.05 -38.05
#